data_AF-A0A920G7T5-F1
#
_entry.id   AF-A0A920G7T5-F1
#
_cell.length_a   1.000
_cell.length_b   1.000
_cell.length_c   1.000
_cell.angle_alpha   90.00
_cell.angle_beta   90.00
_cell.angle_gamma   90.00
#
_symmetry.space_group_name_H-M   'P 1'
#
loop_
_entity.id
_entity.type
_entity.pdbx_description
1 polymer ?
#
loop_
_entity_poly.entity_id
_entity_poly.type
_entity_poly.pdbx_seq_one_letter_code
_entity_poly.pdbx_strand_id
1 'polypeptide(L)' 'MLGLDVTIDTKSGFCFGVEYAIEIAEEILQQDGELYCLGDIVHNDMEVKRA' A
#
# COMPACT_ATOMS: atom_id res chain seq x y z
N MET A 1 28.46 -9.96 19.23
CA MET A 1 27.60 -9.47 18.13
C MET A 1 27.37 -10.65 17.22
N LEU A 2 26.11 -11.05 16.99
CA LEU A 2 25.81 -12.18 16.11
C LEU A 2 26.12 -11.74 14.67
N GLY A 3 27.00 -12.45 13.97
CA GLY A 3 27.33 -12.20 12.56
C GLY A 3 26.22 -12.71 11.66
N LEU A 4 25.10 -11.98 11.59
CA LEU A 4 23.97 -12.31 10.75
C LEU A 4 24.12 -11.64 9.38
N ASP A 5 24.08 -12.45 8.34
CA ASP A 5 23.90 -12.00 6.96
C ASP A 5 22.40 -12.02 6.62
N VAL A 6 21.86 -10.86 6.22
CA VAL A 6 20.47 -10.70 5.80
C VAL A 6 20.44 -10.44 4.30
N THR A 7 19.61 -11.18 3.57
CA THR A 7 19.37 -10.99 2.14
C THR A 7 17.91 -10.67 1.91
N ILE A 8 17.64 -9.64 1.09
CA ILE A 8 16.29 -9.22 0.70
C ILE A 8 16.15 -9.43 -0.81
N ASP A 9 15.05 -10.04 -1.24
CA ASP A 9 14.73 -10.18 -2.66
C ASP A 9 14.48 -8.81 -3.28
N THR A 10 15.10 -8.51 -4.42
CA THR A 10 14.94 -7.24 -5.14
C THR A 10 13.54 -7.05 -5.73
N LYS A 11 12.73 -8.10 -5.77
CA LYS A 11 11.32 -8.06 -6.20
C LYS A 11 10.34 -8.01 -5.03
N SER A 12 10.82 -7.89 -3.79
CA SER A 12 9.96 -7.70 -2.63
C SER A 12 9.38 -6.28 -2.59
N GLY A 13 8.16 -6.14 -2.08
CA GLY A 13 7.45 -4.86 -2.00
C GLY A 13 6.05 -4.93 -2.61
N PHE A 14 5.53 -3.76 -2.99
CA PHE A 14 4.23 -3.66 -3.64
C PHE A 14 4.31 -4.14 -5.07
N CYS A 15 3.26 -4.85 -5.50
CA CYS A 15 3.06 -5.10 -6.91
C CYS A 15 2.37 -3.88 -7.54
N PHE A 16 2.47 -3.77 -8.86
CA PHE A 16 1.82 -2.70 -9.62
C PHE A 16 0.32 -2.53 -9.28
N GLY A 17 -0.41 -3.63 -9.04
CA GLY A 17 -1.83 -3.55 -8.69
C GLY A 17 -2.10 -2.90 -7.33
N VAL A 18 -1.20 -3.09 -6.36
CA VAL A 18 -1.28 -2.43 -5.05
C VAL A 18 -0.95 -0.95 -5.19
N GLU A 19 0.12 -0.61 -5.90
CA GLU A 19 0.51 0.79 -6.15
C GLU A 19 -0.61 1.56 -6.86
N TYR A 20 -1.16 0.98 -7.91
CA TYR A 20 -2.23 1.60 -8.69
C TYR A 20 -3.53 1.78 -7.89
N ALA A 21 -3.91 0.79 -7.07
CA ALA A 21 -5.10 0.91 -6.22
C ALA A 21 -4.96 2.05 -5.21
N ILE A 22 -3.77 2.17 -4.60
CA ILE A 22 -3.45 3.25 -3.65
C ILE A 22 -3.48 4.61 -4.36
N GLU A 23 -2.84 4.73 -5.53
CA GLU A 23 -2.80 5.97 -6.32
C GLU A 23 -4.22 6.47 -6.62
N ILE A 24 -5.11 5.59 -7.10
CA ILE A 24 -6.52 5.96 -7.36
C ILE A 24 -7.23 6.44 -6.08
N ALA A 25 -7.01 5.76 -4.95
CA ALA A 25 -7.65 6.17 -3.70
C ALA A 25 -7.18 7.56 -3.25
N GLU A 26 -5.87 7.81 -3.29
CA GLU A 26 -5.30 9.10 -2.93
C GLU A 26 -5.79 10.22 -3.86
N GLU A 27 -5.92 9.96 -5.17
CA GLU A 27 -6.49 10.91 -6.14
C GLU A 27 -7.94 11.26 -5.83
N ILE A 28 -8.80 10.27 -5.56
CA ILE A 28 -10.22 10.49 -5.25
C ILE A 28 -10.35 11.25 -3.93
N LEU A 29 -9.61 10.85 -2.89
CA LEU A 29 -9.61 11.53 -1.60
C LEU A 29 -9.15 12.99 -1.73
N GLN A 30 -8.17 13.27 -2.59
CA GLN A 30 -7.73 14.64 -2.86
C GLN A 30 -8.81 15.47 -3.58
N GLN A 31 -9.59 14.86 -4.47
CA GLN A 31 -10.61 15.56 -5.26
C GLN A 31 -11.94 15.73 -4.51
N ASP A 32 -12.43 14.67 -3.90
CA ASP A 32 -13.77 14.56 -3.34
C ASP A 32 -13.79 14.65 -1.80
N GLY A 33 -12.64 14.44 -1.13
CA GLY A 33 -12.51 14.50 0.33
C GLY A 33 -13.02 13.27 1.08
N GLU A 34 -13.71 12.35 0.39
CA GLU A 34 -14.19 11.08 0.94
C GLU A 34 -14.11 9.97 -0.11
N LEU A 35 -13.88 8.73 0.34
CA LEU A 35 -13.82 7.54 -0.49
C LEU A 35 -14.53 6.39 0.21
N TYR A 36 -15.42 5.69 -0.50
CA TYR A 36 -16.09 4.49 -0.01
C TYR A 36 -15.61 3.28 -0.81
N CYS A 37 -15.05 2.28 -0.11
CA CYS A 37 -14.59 1.04 -0.72
C CYS A 37 -15.50 -0.14 -0.35
N LEU A 38 -15.62 -1.10 -1.28
CA LEU A 38 -16.24 -2.39 -0.97
C LEU A 38 -15.18 -3.32 -0.38
N GLY A 39 -15.04 -3.28 0.94
CA GLY A 39 -13.97 -3.97 1.66
C GLY A 39 -12.65 -3.18 1.66
N ASP A 40 -11.58 -3.82 2.12
CA ASP A 40 -10.26 -3.19 2.18
C ASP A 40 -9.68 -3.02 0.78
N ILE A 41 -9.16 -1.82 0.48
CA ILE A 41 -8.54 -1.54 -0.83
C ILE A 41 -7.27 -2.37 -1.05
N VAL A 42 -6.52 -2.63 0.02
CA VAL A 42 -5.38 -3.55 0.07
C VAL A 42 -5.36 -4.23 1.45
N HIS A 43 -4.82 -5.44 1.53
CA HIS A 43 -4.66 -6.15 2.82
C HIS A 43 -3.39 -5.70 3.56
N ASN A 44 -3.31 -4.40 3.83
CA ASN A 44 -2.27 -3.78 4.63
C ASN A 44 -2.90 -2.66 5.47
N ASP A 45 -3.08 -2.91 6.77
CA ASP A 45 -3.72 -1.98 7.69
C ASP A 45 -3.05 -0.61 7.79
N MET A 46 -1.74 -0.52 7.50
CA MET A 46 -1.03 0.76 7.52
C MET A 46 -1.37 1.59 6.28
N GLU A 47 -1.46 0.96 5.11
CA GLU A 47 -1.87 1.64 3.87
C GLU A 47 -3.34 2.05 3.93
N VAL A 48 -4.21 1.19 4.48
CA VAL A 48 -5.63 1.51 4.68
C VAL A 48 -5.85 2.68 5.65
N LYS A 49 -4.94 2.90 6.62
CA LYS A 49 -5.02 4.04 7.54
C LYS A 49 -4.38 5.32 6.99
N ARG A 50 -3.55 5.21 5.95
CA ARG A 50 -2.86 6.35 5.33
C ARG A 50 -3.76 7.04 4.31
N ALA A 51 -4.46 6.26 3.50
CA ALA A 51 -5.54 6.72 2.63
C ALA A 51 -6.70 7.22 3.50
#